data_AF-A0A385N0I1-F1
#
_entry.id   AF-A0A385N0I1-F1
#
_cell.length_a   1.000
_cell.length_b   1.000
_cell.length_c   1.000
_cell.angle_alpha   90.00
_cell.angle_beta   90.00
_cell.angle_gamma   90.00
#
_symmetry.space_group_name_H-M   'P 1'
#
loop_
_entity.id
_entity.type
_entity.pdbx_description
1 polymer ?
#
loop_
_entity_poly.entity_id
_entity_poly.type
_entity_poly.pdbx_seq_one_letter_code
_entity_poly.pdbx_strand_id
1 'polypeptide(L)'
;MGLTDMKRNGVKEWIFQRISNVMIFAYAIFYLVSVFTMENVDYESWTAFHQSTGFKLYSTITLVVVMLNSLLAGWQIGTDYTQKVPVAGFSAAFHTFYTVVTAGFLLFGLYILWGMS
;
A
#
# COMPACT_ATOMS: atom_id res chain seq x y z
N MET A 1 -17.86 14.35 -24.92
CA MET A 1 -16.48 13.99 -24.57
C MET A 1 -16.56 13.18 -23.28
N GLY A 2 -16.68 11.86 -23.40
CA GLY A 2 -16.87 11.00 -22.23
C GLY A 2 -15.62 10.98 -21.37
N LEU A 3 -15.79 10.86 -20.05
CA LEU A 3 -14.74 10.68 -19.04
C LEU A 3 -13.89 9.40 -19.22
N THR A 4 -13.91 8.80 -20.41
CA THR A 4 -13.40 7.47 -20.74
C THR A 4 -12.03 7.47 -21.40
N ASP A 5 -11.44 8.64 -21.70
CA ASP A 5 -10.10 8.74 -22.31
C ASP A 5 -9.07 9.41 -21.37
N MET A 6 -9.03 9.02 -20.09
CA MET A 6 -7.75 9.08 -19.37
C MET A 6 -6.82 8.04 -20.00
N LYS A 7 -6.18 8.39 -21.13
CA LYS A 7 -5.15 7.56 -21.76
C LYS A 7 -4.12 7.19 -20.71
N ARG A 8 -4.10 5.91 -20.36
CA ARG A 8 -3.06 5.33 -19.52
C ARG A 8 -1.71 5.62 -20.16
N ASN A 9 -0.79 6.11 -19.33
CA ASN A 9 0.52 6.56 -19.79
C ASN A 9 1.58 5.79 -19.02
N GLY A 10 2.23 4.83 -19.70
CA GLY A 10 3.23 3.96 -19.09
C GLY A 10 4.41 4.72 -18.47
N VAL A 11 4.80 5.89 -18.99
CA VAL A 11 5.85 6.72 -18.39
C VAL A 11 5.39 7.29 -17.05
N LYS A 12 4.16 7.80 -16.97
CA LYS A 12 3.60 8.31 -15.70
C LYS A 12 3.45 7.20 -14.67
N GLU A 13 2.95 6.05 -15.09
CA GLU A 13 2.80 4.85 -14.24
C GLU A 13 4.17 4.37 -13.72
N TRP A 14 5.19 4.35 -14.57
CA TRP A 14 6.56 3.98 -14.19
C TRP A 14 7.18 4.98 -13.20
N ILE A 15 7.05 6.30 -13.45
CA ILE A 15 7.54 7.34 -12.53
C ILE A 15 6.84 7.21 -11.18
N PHE A 16 5.52 7.03 -11.19
CA PHE A 16 4.73 6.84 -9.98
C PHE A 16 5.22 5.64 -9.17
N GLN A 17 5.52 4.50 -9.81
CA GLN A 17 6.08 3.33 -9.11
C GLN A 17 7.43 3.63 -8.47
N ARG A 18 8.34 4.33 -9.16
CA ARG A 18 9.66 4.67 -8.61
C ARG A 18 9.55 5.55 -7.39
N ILE A 19 8.75 6.61 -7.46
CA ILE A 19 8.55 7.53 -6.34
C ILE A 19 7.88 6.79 -5.17
N SER A 20 6.83 6.02 -5.46
CA SER A 20 6.13 5.23 -4.43
C SER A 20 7.06 4.24 -3.72
N ASN A 21 7.88 3.50 -4.48
CA ASN A 21 8.80 2.52 -3.91
C ASN A 21 9.87 3.19 -3.05
N VAL A 22 10.37 4.37 -3.43
CA VAL A 22 11.30 5.14 -2.58
C VAL A 22 10.62 5.58 -1.29
N MET A 23 9.39 6.07 -1.34
CA MET A 23 8.64 6.46 -0.13
C MET A 23 8.37 5.27 0.79
N ILE A 24 7.96 4.12 0.24
CA ILE A 24 7.72 2.89 1.00
C ILE A 24 9.02 2.39 1.64
N PHE A 25 10.12 2.38 0.89
CA PHE A 25 11.43 1.97 1.39
C PHE A 25 11.95 2.90 2.49
N ALA A 26 11.78 4.21 2.34
CA ALA A 26 12.12 5.19 3.36
C ALA A 26 11.32 4.98 4.66
N TYR A 27 10.02 4.66 4.54
CA TYR A 27 9.20 4.31 5.70
C TYR A 27 9.68 3.01 6.36
N ALA A 28 10.04 1.99 5.58
CA ALA A 28 10.57 0.74 6.12
C ALA A 28 11.86 0.99 6.92
N ILE A 29 12.78 1.81 6.40
CA ILE A 29 13.99 2.20 7.14
C ILE A 29 13.63 2.96 8.41
N PHE A 30 12.75 3.98 8.32
CA PHE A 30 12.29 4.73 9.49
C PHE A 30 11.76 3.80 10.58
N TYR A 31 10.84 2.90 10.22
CA TYR A 31 10.22 1.99 11.17
C TYR A 31 11.24 1.04 11.81
N LEU A 32 12.09 0.42 11.01
CA LEU A 32 13.12 -0.50 11.51
C LEU A 32 14.10 0.22 12.43
N VAL A 33 14.58 1.41 12.05
CA VAL A 33 15.48 2.21 12.90
C VAL A 33 14.78 2.56 14.21
N SER A 34 13.55 3.09 14.18
CA SER A 34 12.82 3.45 15.39
C SER A 34 12.61 2.27 16.35
N VAL A 35 12.31 1.08 15.83
CA VAL A 35 12.14 -0.12 16.67
C VAL A 35 13.48 -0.65 17.19
N PHE A 36 14.53 -0.69 16.37
CA PHE A 36 15.83 -1.22 16.77
C PHE A 36 16.64 -0.28 17.69
N THR A 37 16.34 1.02 17.69
CA THR A 37 16.96 2.00 18.59
C THR A 37 16.10 2.29 19.82
N MET A 38 15.00 1.57 20.02
CA MET A 38 14.14 1.74 21.19
C MET A 38 14.88 1.24 22.45
N GLU A 39 15.01 2.09 23.47
CA GLU A 39 15.77 1.78 24.69
C GLU A 39 15.17 0.60 25.46
N ASN A 40 13.84 0.57 25.59
CA ASN A 40 13.10 -0.50 26.23
C ASN A 40 12.02 -1.01 25.27
N VAL A 41 12.00 -2.32 25.00
CA VAL A 41 10.95 -2.97 24.19
C VAL A 41 9.90 -3.57 25.11
N ASP A 42 9.16 -2.68 25.78
CA ASP A 42 8.03 -3.01 26.65
C ASP A 42 6.70 -2.46 26.09
N TYR A 43 5.59 -2.84 26.71
CA TYR A 43 4.26 -2.44 26.26
C TYR A 43 4.04 -0.92 26.31
N GLU A 44 4.59 -0.26 27.32
CA GLU A 44 4.45 1.18 27.52
C GLU A 44 5.17 1.97 26.42
N SER A 45 6.44 1.67 26.19
CA SER A 45 7.28 2.29 25.15
C SER A 45 6.73 2.01 23.76
N TRP A 46 6.28 0.78 23.52
CA TRP A 46 5.63 0.38 22.27
C TRP A 46 4.36 1.20 22.01
N THR A 47 3.51 1.30 23.03
CA THR A 47 2.25 2.04 22.93
C THR A 47 2.52 3.53 22.72
N ALA A 48 3.43 4.14 23.49
CA ALA A 48 3.76 5.56 23.36
C ALA A 48 4.25 5.91 21.95
N PHE A 49 5.12 5.08 21.35
CA PHE A 49 5.60 5.29 19.98
C PHE A 49 4.46 5.24 18.95
N HIS A 50 3.65 4.16 18.97
CA HIS A 50 2.58 3.94 18.01
C HIS A 50 1.37 4.88 18.21
N GLN A 51 1.18 5.42 19.43
CA GLN A 51 0.12 6.39 19.72
C GLN A 51 0.46 7.80 19.28
N SER A 52 1.74 8.11 19.04
CA SER A 52 2.17 9.44 18.62
C SER A 52 1.52 9.85 17.29
N THR A 53 1.01 11.09 17.24
CA THR A 53 0.35 11.63 16.03
C THR A 53 1.28 11.63 14.82
N GLY A 54 2.58 11.89 15.03
CA GLY A 54 3.58 11.86 13.97
C GLY A 54 3.72 10.49 13.33
N PHE A 55 3.80 9.42 14.13
CA PHE A 55 3.83 8.05 13.64
C PHE A 55 2.56 7.70 12.87
N LYS A 56 1.38 8.05 13.39
CA LYS A 56 0.10 7.76 12.75
C LYS A 56 -0.05 8.47 11.40
N LEU A 57 0.34 9.74 11.32
CA LEU A 57 0.30 10.50 10.06
C LEU A 57 1.26 9.91 9.02
N TYR A 58 2.51 9.64 9.39
CA TYR A 58 3.48 9.07 8.45
C TYR A 58 3.03 7.68 7.96
N SER A 59 2.57 6.83 8.88
CA SER A 59 2.05 5.50 8.55
C SER A 59 0.81 5.58 7.65
N THR A 60 -0.09 6.55 7.88
CA THR A 60 -1.28 6.76 7.04
C THR A 60 -0.89 7.16 5.61
N ILE A 61 0.05 8.11 5.46
CA ILE A 61 0.54 8.53 4.14
C ILE A 61 1.16 7.34 3.42
N THR A 62 2.03 6.59 4.10
CA THR A 62 2.66 5.40 3.52
C THR A 62 1.62 4.35 3.14
N LEU A 63 0.60 4.12 3.97
CA LEU A 63 -0.45 3.15 3.70
C LEU A 63 -1.24 3.50 2.41
N VAL A 64 -1.54 4.78 2.19
CA VAL A 64 -2.17 5.25 0.94
C VAL A 64 -1.24 5.06 -0.26
N VAL A 65 0.05 5.34 -0.11
CA VAL A 65 1.06 5.11 -1.16
C VAL A 65 1.15 3.62 -1.51
N VAL A 66 1.22 2.74 -0.51
CA VAL A 66 1.22 1.28 -0.68
C VAL A 66 -0.05 0.82 -1.39
N MET A 67 -1.23 1.34 -1.02
CA MET A 67 -2.49 1.02 -1.67
C MET A 67 -2.43 1.35 -3.17
N LEU A 68 -2.07 2.59 -3.52
CA LEU A 68 -2.01 3.02 -4.93
C LEU A 68 -0.94 2.24 -5.72
N ASN A 69 0.22 1.98 -5.12
CA ASN A 69 1.30 1.18 -5.71
C ASN A 69 0.85 -0.26 -5.98
N SER A 70 0.18 -0.88 -5.01
CA SER A 70 -0.35 -2.24 -5.08
C SER A 70 -1.42 -2.38 -6.16
N LEU A 71 -2.33 -1.41 -6.31
CA LEU A 71 -3.35 -1.44 -7.37
C LEU A 71 -2.72 -1.40 -8.77
N LEU A 72 -1.70 -0.56 -8.96
CA LEU A 72 -1.00 -0.47 -10.24
C LEU A 72 -0.17 -1.74 -10.52
N ALA A 73 0.58 -2.23 -9.54
CA ALA A 73 1.38 -3.44 -9.67
C ALA A 73 0.49 -4.68 -9.91
N GLY A 74 -0.62 -4.79 -9.17
CA GLY A 74 -1.63 -5.83 -9.35
C GLY A 74 -2.22 -5.81 -10.75
N TRP A 75 -2.56 -4.63 -11.28
CA TRP A 75 -3.02 -4.52 -12.66
C TRP A 75 -1.97 -5.01 -13.68
N GLN A 76 -0.69 -4.61 -13.54
CA GLN A 76 0.37 -5.02 -14.46
C GLN A 76 0.56 -6.54 -14.48
N ILE A 77 0.64 -7.15 -13.29
CA ILE A 77 0.71 -8.62 -13.15
C ILE A 77 -0.56 -9.27 -13.75
N GLY A 78 -1.72 -8.68 -13.48
CA GLY A 78 -3.00 -9.11 -14.01
C GLY A 78 -2.99 -9.21 -15.53
N THR A 79 -2.59 -8.14 -16.22
CA THR A 79 -2.58 -8.10 -17.67
C THR A 79 -1.50 -8.99 -18.31
N ASP A 80 -0.34 -9.14 -17.65
CA ASP A 80 0.79 -9.88 -18.24
C ASP A 80 0.65 -11.40 -18.15
N TYR A 81 -0.02 -11.89 -17.09
CA TYR A 81 -0.02 -13.31 -16.75
C TYR A 81 -1.41 -13.96 -16.76
N THR A 82 -2.48 -13.26 -16.36
CA THR A 82 -3.79 -13.93 -16.15
C THR A 82 -4.49 -14.32 -17.44
N GLN A 83 -4.21 -13.64 -18.55
CA GLN A 83 -4.77 -13.97 -19.87
C GLN A 83 -4.26 -15.31 -20.42
N LYS A 84 -3.12 -15.80 -19.95
CA LYS A 84 -2.51 -17.07 -20.37
C LYS A 84 -3.09 -18.28 -19.65
N VAL A 85 -3.96 -18.06 -18.67
CA VAL A 85 -4.57 -19.11 -17.86
C VAL A 85 -5.85 -19.61 -18.55
N PRO A 86 -5.96 -20.90 -18.92
CA PRO A 86 -7.11 -21.45 -19.64
C PRO A 86 -8.30 -21.72 -18.71
N VAL A 87 -8.64 -20.76 -17.84
CA VAL A 87 -9.77 -20.82 -16.91
C VAL A 87 -10.65 -19.59 -17.15
N ALA A 88 -11.90 -19.84 -17.57
CA ALA A 88 -12.85 -18.78 -17.84
C ALA A 88 -13.06 -17.90 -16.60
N GLY A 89 -12.96 -16.57 -16.78
CA GLY A 89 -13.15 -15.60 -15.69
C GLY A 89 -11.97 -15.44 -14.73
N PHE A 90 -10.86 -16.17 -14.90
CA PHE A 90 -9.71 -16.10 -13.98
C PHE A 90 -9.12 -14.68 -13.86
N SER A 91 -8.95 -13.99 -14.99
CA SER A 91 -8.47 -12.60 -14.99
C SER A 91 -9.40 -11.68 -14.18
N ALA A 92 -10.70 -11.76 -14.38
CA ALA A 92 -11.67 -10.94 -13.61
C ALA A 92 -11.62 -11.27 -12.10
N ALA A 93 -11.51 -12.55 -11.75
CA ALA A 93 -11.39 -12.99 -10.36
C ALA A 93 -10.10 -12.46 -9.71
N PHE A 94 -8.96 -12.53 -10.40
CA PHE A 94 -7.69 -11.97 -9.93
C PHE A 94 -7.79 -10.46 -9.73
N HIS A 95 -8.38 -9.73 -10.69
CA HIS A 95 -8.52 -8.28 -10.61
C HIS A 95 -9.40 -7.85 -9.42
N THR A 96 -10.47 -8.58 -9.18
CA THR A 96 -11.35 -8.38 -8.03
C THR A 96 -10.60 -8.69 -6.73
N PHE A 97 -9.91 -9.83 -6.68
CA PHE A 97 -9.17 -10.29 -5.50
C PHE A 97 -8.14 -9.26 -5.04
N TYR A 98 -7.20 -8.84 -5.91
CA TYR A 98 -6.16 -7.90 -5.48
C TYR A 98 -6.78 -6.56 -5.05
N THR A 99 -7.82 -6.09 -5.74
CA THR A 99 -8.48 -4.82 -5.41
C THR A 99 -9.14 -4.87 -4.04
N VAL A 100 -9.88 -5.94 -3.73
CA VAL A 100 -10.54 -6.15 -2.43
C VAL A 100 -9.50 -6.29 -1.31
N VAL A 101 -8.45 -7.07 -1.53
CA VAL A 101 -7.38 -7.26 -0.54
C VAL A 101 -6.68 -5.94 -0.25
N THR A 102 -6.30 -5.18 -1.27
CA THR A 102 -5.65 -3.87 -1.11
C THR A 102 -6.55 -2.86 -0.38
N ALA A 103 -7.84 -2.81 -0.70
CA ALA A 103 -8.80 -1.98 0.02
C ALA A 103 -8.99 -2.42 1.48
N GLY A 104 -9.04 -3.74 1.73
CA GLY A 104 -9.11 -4.32 3.07
C GLY A 104 -7.91 -3.93 3.93
N PHE A 105 -6.70 -4.00 3.39
CA PHE A 105 -5.49 -3.56 4.10
C PHE A 105 -5.49 -2.07 4.41
N LEU A 106 -5.96 -1.21 3.49
CA LEU A 106 -6.10 0.22 3.77
C LEU A 106 -7.07 0.45 4.93
N LEU A 107 -8.28 -0.11 4.86
CA LEU A 107 -9.32 0.11 5.87
C LEU A 107 -8.90 -0.45 7.23
N PHE A 108 -8.33 -1.65 7.25
CA PHE A 108 -7.86 -2.28 8.48
C PHE A 108 -6.67 -1.52 9.09
N GLY A 109 -5.73 -1.06 8.26
CA GLY A 109 -4.60 -0.25 8.73
C GLY A 109 -5.06 1.09 9.31
N LEU A 110 -6.02 1.77 8.67
CA LEU A 110 -6.61 3.00 9.21
C LEU A 110 -7.35 2.74 10.53
N TYR A 111 -8.07 1.62 10.64
CA TYR A 111 -8.72 1.22 11.89
C TYR A 111 -7.70 0.98 13.02
N ILE A 112 -6.58 0.30 12.74
CA ILE A 112 -5.52 0.11 13.74
C ILE A 112 -4.92 1.46 14.16
N LEU A 113 -4.59 2.33 13.21
CA LEU A 113 -3.88 3.59 13.50
C LEU A 113 -4.75 4.60 14.27
N TRP A 114 -6.05 4.65 13.99
CA TRP A 114 -6.93 5.72 14.48
C TRP A 114 -8.14 5.24 15.28
N GLY A 115 -8.52 3.96 15.16
CA GLY A 115 -9.67 3.39 15.86
C GLY A 115 -9.30 2.60 17.12
N MET A 116 -8.06 2.11 17.21
CA MET A 116 -7.53 1.40 18.38
C MET A 116 -6.67 2.29 19.29
N SER A 117 -6.75 3.61 19.09
CA SER A 117 -5.99 4.63 19.82
C SER A 117 -6.75 5.31 20.92
#